data_AF-A0A1S1BQY4-F1
#
_entry.id   AF-A0A1S1BQY4-F1
#
_cell.length_a   1.000
_cell.length_b   1.000
_cell.length_c   1.000
_cell.angle_alpha   90.00
_cell.angle_beta   90.00
_cell.angle_gamma   90.00
#
_symmetry.space_group_name_H-M   'P 1'
#
loop_
_entity.id
_entity.type
_entity.pdbx_description
1 polymer ?
#
loop_
_entity_poly.entity_id
_entity_poly.type
_entity_poly.pdbx_seq_one_letter_code
_entity_poly.pdbx_strand_id
1 'polypeptide(L)'
;MEKQSLVGVVRQLRKEIQEEGQALYASWEPQSIREDFRSSAKNLAAYAVMRRRDLRELQERLDKLGYQGFRGIEANVLAGLDHLVQVIQGEAVANEEARWTEMDQAKAQTFQIFGLEAGKRAQNLVTLPTEAGRDPHYVSDLSQAGMDLARINCAHDQAKTWQAMAKNIQAAGKAKVRQHPIYCDLAGPKVRIEALYTEQQNPRVFASDTFFISHVKPLEDFQDQNLVLYTPQKDLIQSLEVGDPVVMYDGDLLAHVTSQHEEGVVVEVDRVRKAKGQKIKATKGMNFPGRDSQLPILTPADCQAMEAVKDFARGYNFSFVRQVADIVAIKAQLAEAYGEETDQHPPFFIKIETQSILENLFPVLVEANRNHYAGLMIARGDLAAELGFLRLASVQEDLVAIARAARIPVIWATQVMENMVKTGIPTRAEMADVMLAGRCDLVMLNKGGHIQEGIQLLNQVLDQSRYYMPTSPSPLRPLGLEPDKKDATSF
;
A
#
# COMPACT_ATOMS: atom_id res chain seq x y z
N MET A 1 29.87 -23.21 -26.60
CA MET A 1 30.21 -23.42 -25.17
C MET A 1 29.42 -22.51 -24.25
N GLU A 2 29.40 -21.19 -24.47
CA GLU A 2 28.72 -20.24 -23.56
C GLU A 2 27.20 -20.46 -23.40
N LYS A 3 26.48 -20.75 -24.50
CA LYS A 3 25.04 -21.08 -24.45
C LYS A 3 24.74 -22.33 -23.60
N GLN A 4 25.51 -23.41 -23.76
CA GLN A 4 25.34 -24.63 -22.98
C GLN A 4 25.65 -24.41 -21.50
N SER A 5 26.67 -23.60 -21.20
CA SER A 5 26.97 -23.17 -19.83
C SER A 5 25.80 -22.38 -19.23
N LEU A 6 25.22 -21.42 -19.96
CA LEU A 6 24.06 -20.65 -19.50
C LEU A 6 22.83 -21.52 -19.25
N VAL A 7 22.54 -22.47 -20.14
CA VAL A 7 21.45 -23.44 -19.91
C VAL A 7 21.67 -24.22 -18.61
N GLY A 8 22.90 -24.66 -18.36
CA GLY A 8 23.26 -25.32 -17.10
C GLY A 8 22.99 -24.45 -15.88
N VAL A 9 23.40 -23.18 -15.92
CA VAL A 9 23.18 -22.21 -14.82
C VAL A 9 21.69 -21.96 -14.61
N VAL A 10 20.91 -21.71 -15.66
CA VAL A 10 19.46 -21.45 -15.53
C VAL A 10 18.72 -22.70 -15.03
N ARG A 11 19.09 -23.90 -15.49
CA ARG A 11 18.50 -25.16 -14.99
C ARG A 11 18.81 -25.39 -13.52
N GLN A 12 20.03 -25.10 -13.09
CA GLN A 12 20.42 -25.21 -11.69
C GLN A 12 19.63 -24.22 -10.82
N LEU A 13 19.57 -22.95 -11.24
CA LEU A 13 18.76 -21.92 -10.58
C LEU A 13 17.29 -22.34 -10.45
N ARG A 14 16.71 -22.86 -11.54
CA ARG A 14 15.32 -23.34 -11.59
C ARG A 14 15.09 -24.51 -10.63
N LYS A 15 16.03 -25.44 -10.53
CA LYS A 15 15.97 -26.58 -9.58
C LYS A 15 15.98 -26.09 -8.13
N GLU A 16 16.93 -25.22 -7.79
CA GLU A 16 17.03 -24.66 -6.43
C GLU A 16 15.77 -23.87 -6.03
N ILE A 17 15.26 -23.01 -6.93
CA ILE A 17 14.04 -22.26 -6.69
C ILE A 17 12.84 -23.19 -6.49
N GLN A 18 12.75 -24.28 -7.26
CA GLN A 18 11.67 -25.25 -7.08
C GLN A 18 11.77 -25.94 -5.72
N GLU A 19 12.95 -26.43 -5.32
CA GLU A 19 13.15 -27.17 -4.08
C GLU A 19 12.87 -26.30 -2.85
N GLU A 20 13.52 -25.14 -2.75
CA GLU A 20 13.32 -24.17 -1.66
C GLU A 20 11.91 -23.56 -1.69
N GLY A 21 11.39 -23.24 -2.88
CA GLY A 21 10.06 -22.68 -3.05
C GLY A 21 8.95 -23.65 -2.64
N GLN A 22 9.11 -24.94 -2.93
CA GLN A 22 8.19 -25.99 -2.50
C GLN A 22 8.23 -26.15 -0.97
N ALA A 23 9.40 -26.06 -0.34
CA ALA A 23 9.53 -26.09 1.11
C ALA A 23 8.84 -24.88 1.77
N LEU A 24 9.07 -23.67 1.24
CA LEU A 24 8.40 -22.45 1.71
C LEU A 24 6.88 -22.52 1.54
N TYR A 25 6.40 -22.96 0.37
CA TYR A 25 4.97 -23.14 0.12
C TYR A 25 4.34 -24.17 1.07
N ALA A 26 5.04 -25.27 1.34
CA ALA A 26 4.56 -26.28 2.30
C ALA A 26 4.42 -25.71 3.72
N SER A 27 5.29 -24.79 4.13
CA SER A 27 5.21 -24.11 5.44
C SER A 27 3.97 -23.22 5.59
N TRP A 28 3.28 -22.88 4.50
CA TRP A 28 2.06 -22.08 4.52
C TRP A 28 0.77 -22.90 4.60
N GLU A 29 0.88 -24.21 4.80
CA GLU A 29 -0.25 -25.14 4.89
C GLU A 29 -1.20 -25.06 3.68
N PRO A 30 -0.75 -25.46 2.48
CA PRO A 30 -1.50 -25.33 1.22
C PRO A 30 -2.96 -25.81 1.24
N GLN A 31 -3.27 -26.80 2.09
CA GLN A 31 -4.60 -27.39 2.15
C GLN A 31 -5.65 -26.45 2.74
N SER A 32 -5.24 -25.52 3.60
CA SER A 32 -6.15 -24.51 4.16
C SER A 32 -6.26 -23.26 3.28
N ILE A 33 -5.49 -23.17 2.18
CA ILE A 33 -5.59 -22.10 1.19
C ILE A 33 -6.68 -22.44 0.17
N ARG A 34 -7.55 -21.46 -0.14
CA ARG A 34 -8.58 -21.52 -1.17
C ARG A 34 -8.01 -21.98 -2.51
N GLU A 35 -8.77 -22.82 -3.20
CA GLU A 35 -8.29 -23.57 -4.35
C GLU A 35 -7.77 -22.66 -5.48
N ASP A 36 -8.47 -21.57 -5.76
CA ASP A 36 -8.16 -20.61 -6.82
C ASP A 36 -6.91 -19.75 -6.54
N PHE A 37 -6.41 -19.73 -5.29
CA PHE A 37 -5.20 -19.01 -4.91
C PHE A 37 -3.96 -19.92 -4.74
N ARG A 38 -4.12 -21.25 -4.69
CA ARG A 38 -2.99 -22.18 -4.46
C ARG A 38 -1.86 -22.05 -5.49
N SER A 39 -2.20 -21.89 -6.77
CA SER A 39 -1.22 -21.69 -7.84
C SER A 39 -0.42 -20.39 -7.64
N SER A 40 -1.12 -19.32 -7.26
CA SER A 40 -0.56 -18.00 -6.98
C SER A 40 0.34 -18.00 -5.76
N ALA A 41 -0.08 -18.65 -4.66
CA ALA A 41 0.74 -18.85 -3.48
C ALA A 41 2.01 -19.66 -3.79
N LYS A 42 1.90 -20.72 -4.60
CA LYS A 42 3.08 -21.48 -5.04
C LYS A 42 4.04 -20.63 -5.86
N ASN A 43 3.54 -19.81 -6.79
CA ASN A 43 4.38 -18.89 -7.54
C ASN A 43 5.03 -17.83 -6.65
N LEU A 44 4.28 -17.29 -5.68
CA LEU A 44 4.78 -16.33 -4.71
C LEU A 44 5.93 -16.90 -3.88
N ALA A 45 5.85 -18.16 -3.46
CA ALA A 45 6.94 -18.84 -2.76
C ALA A 45 8.19 -18.97 -3.65
N ALA A 46 8.02 -19.39 -4.90
CA ALA A 46 9.12 -19.46 -5.87
C ALA A 46 9.75 -18.07 -6.13
N TYR A 47 8.92 -17.03 -6.24
CA TYR A 47 9.38 -15.65 -6.39
C TYR A 47 10.15 -15.14 -5.18
N ALA A 48 9.65 -15.38 -3.96
CA ALA A 48 10.34 -15.01 -2.72
C ALA A 48 11.74 -15.64 -2.66
N VAL A 49 11.85 -16.91 -3.02
CA VAL A 49 13.11 -17.67 -3.07
C VAL A 49 14.05 -17.15 -4.17
N MET A 50 13.52 -16.89 -5.37
CA MET A 50 14.28 -16.29 -6.47
C MET A 50 14.88 -14.95 -6.06
N ARG A 51 14.09 -14.12 -5.39
CA ARG A 51 14.48 -12.76 -4.95
C ARG A 51 15.32 -12.71 -3.68
N ARG A 52 15.80 -13.86 -3.17
CA ARG A 52 16.92 -13.92 -2.19
C ARG A 52 18.29 -13.89 -2.87
N ARG A 53 18.33 -14.06 -4.18
CA ARG A 53 19.56 -14.18 -4.98
C ARG A 53 19.82 -12.88 -5.74
N ASP A 54 21.09 -12.59 -5.98
CA ASP A 54 21.49 -11.57 -6.93
C ASP A 54 21.62 -12.18 -8.32
N LEU A 55 20.71 -11.79 -9.23
CA LEU A 55 20.63 -12.34 -10.58
C LEU A 55 21.19 -11.37 -11.64
N ARG A 56 21.80 -10.25 -11.24
CA ARG A 56 22.30 -9.22 -12.16
C ARG A 56 23.41 -9.75 -13.06
N GLU A 57 24.38 -10.48 -12.51
CA GLU A 57 25.45 -11.08 -13.33
C GLU A 57 24.90 -12.05 -14.37
N LEU A 58 23.92 -12.87 -13.99
CA LEU A 58 23.26 -13.79 -14.92
C LEU A 58 22.49 -13.04 -16.01
N GLN A 59 21.78 -11.96 -15.64
CA GLN A 59 21.09 -11.11 -16.61
C GLN A 59 22.07 -10.46 -17.59
N GLU A 60 23.20 -9.93 -17.13
CA GLU A 60 24.22 -9.33 -18.00
C GLU A 60 24.76 -10.34 -19.03
N ARG A 61 24.94 -11.60 -18.63
CA ARG A 61 25.35 -12.69 -19.54
C ARG A 61 24.26 -13.02 -20.56
N LEU A 62 22.98 -12.96 -20.17
CA LEU A 62 21.85 -13.18 -21.07
C LEU A 62 21.71 -12.02 -22.07
N ASP A 63 21.85 -10.78 -21.61
CA ASP A 63 21.78 -9.57 -22.43
C ASP A 63 22.87 -9.53 -23.50
N LYS A 64 24.10 -9.92 -23.16
CA LYS A 64 25.23 -10.03 -24.13
C LYS A 64 24.93 -10.97 -25.30
N LEU A 65 24.03 -11.93 -25.11
CA LEU A 65 23.60 -12.88 -26.14
C LEU A 65 22.26 -12.52 -26.78
N GLY A 66 21.67 -11.38 -26.40
CA GLY A 66 20.40 -10.88 -26.95
C GLY A 66 19.15 -11.54 -26.39
N TYR A 67 19.24 -12.23 -25.24
CA TYR A 67 18.07 -12.82 -24.58
C TYR A 67 17.38 -11.81 -23.67
N GLN A 68 16.04 -11.81 -23.64
CA GLN A 68 15.26 -10.91 -22.78
C GLN A 68 15.39 -11.21 -21.27
N GLY A 69 16.04 -12.32 -20.91
CA GLY A 69 16.36 -12.75 -19.55
C GLY A 69 15.14 -12.89 -18.65
N PHE A 70 15.14 -12.19 -17.51
CA PHE A 70 14.14 -12.32 -16.45
C PHE A 70 12.96 -11.35 -16.56
N ARG A 71 12.82 -10.62 -17.66
CA ARG A 71 11.76 -9.61 -17.81
C ARG A 71 10.36 -10.23 -17.70
N GLY A 72 9.57 -9.76 -16.73
CA GLY A 72 8.19 -10.23 -16.50
C GLY A 72 8.09 -11.63 -15.90
N ILE A 73 9.20 -12.20 -15.43
CA ILE A 73 9.25 -13.56 -14.90
C ILE A 73 8.47 -13.70 -13.59
N GLU A 74 8.22 -12.60 -12.88
CA GLU A 74 7.50 -12.61 -11.60
C GLU A 74 6.11 -13.23 -11.70
N ALA A 75 5.42 -13.09 -12.84
CA ALA A 75 4.08 -13.63 -13.04
C ALA A 75 4.04 -15.17 -12.99
N ASN A 76 5.13 -15.82 -13.40
CA ASN A 76 5.32 -17.27 -13.32
C ASN A 76 6.80 -17.63 -13.38
N VAL A 77 7.40 -17.80 -12.20
CA VAL A 77 8.85 -17.94 -12.05
C VAL A 77 9.37 -19.21 -12.70
N LEU A 78 8.80 -20.37 -12.34
CA LEU A 78 9.32 -21.65 -12.83
C LEU A 78 9.08 -21.84 -14.32
N ALA A 79 7.88 -21.50 -14.83
CA ALA A 79 7.62 -21.61 -16.27
C ALA A 79 8.43 -20.60 -17.07
N GLY A 80 8.69 -19.41 -16.52
CA GLY A 80 9.55 -18.41 -17.15
C GLY A 80 11.01 -18.87 -17.25
N LEU A 81 11.54 -19.58 -16.24
CA LEU A 81 12.86 -20.19 -16.30
C LEU A 81 12.92 -21.34 -17.31
N ASP A 82 11.89 -22.18 -17.35
CA ASP A 82 11.78 -23.28 -18.32
C ASP A 82 11.71 -22.72 -19.75
N HIS A 83 10.95 -21.65 -19.97
CA HIS A 83 10.89 -20.94 -21.25
C HIS A 83 12.24 -20.33 -21.65
N LEU A 84 12.94 -19.69 -20.70
CA LEU A 84 14.27 -19.13 -20.95
C LEU A 84 15.26 -20.21 -21.40
N VAL A 85 15.22 -21.39 -20.79
CA VAL A 85 16.03 -22.56 -21.20
C VAL A 85 15.71 -22.97 -22.64
N GLN A 86 14.44 -23.12 -23.00
CA GLN A 86 14.01 -23.47 -24.36
C GLN A 86 14.51 -22.45 -25.40
N VAL A 87 14.37 -21.15 -25.10
CA VAL A 87 14.81 -20.07 -25.98
C VAL A 87 16.33 -20.08 -26.17
N ILE A 88 17.11 -20.33 -25.11
CA ILE A 88 18.59 -20.41 -25.23
C ILE A 88 19.00 -21.61 -26.09
N GLN A 89 18.28 -22.72 -25.97
CA GLN A 89 18.53 -23.95 -26.74
C GLN A 89 18.02 -23.91 -28.19
N GLY A 90 17.16 -22.94 -28.54
CA GLY A 90 16.51 -22.88 -29.85
C GLY A 90 15.42 -23.94 -30.03
N GLU A 91 14.83 -24.42 -28.93
CA GLU A 91 13.73 -25.37 -28.93
C GLU A 91 12.39 -24.67 -29.21
N ALA A 92 11.42 -25.40 -29.77
CA ALA A 92 10.07 -24.89 -29.93
C ALA A 92 9.46 -24.59 -28.56
N VAL A 93 8.96 -23.37 -28.39
CA VAL A 93 8.35 -22.91 -27.14
C VAL A 93 7.00 -23.60 -26.97
N ALA A 94 6.94 -24.60 -26.10
CA ALA A 94 5.78 -25.49 -25.99
C ALA A 94 4.68 -25.01 -25.02
N ASN A 95 4.68 -23.75 -24.57
CA ASN A 95 3.93 -23.37 -23.36
C ASN A 95 3.23 -22.00 -23.41
N GLU A 96 2.69 -21.60 -24.57
CA GLU A 96 1.85 -20.39 -24.64
C GLU A 96 0.56 -20.55 -23.81
N GLU A 97 -0.10 -21.71 -23.85
CA GLU A 97 -1.37 -21.95 -23.16
C GLU A 97 -1.30 -21.71 -21.63
N ALA A 98 -0.21 -22.12 -20.97
CA ALA A 98 -0.03 -21.91 -19.53
C ALA A 98 0.05 -20.42 -19.15
N ARG A 99 0.64 -19.56 -20.01
CA ARG A 99 0.66 -18.11 -19.78
C ARG A 99 -0.73 -17.48 -19.86
N TRP A 100 -1.58 -17.96 -20.77
CA TRP A 100 -2.94 -17.43 -20.94
C TRP A 100 -3.85 -17.79 -19.76
N THR A 101 -3.76 -19.02 -19.24
CA THR A 101 -4.53 -19.47 -18.07
C THR A 101 -4.26 -18.60 -16.83
N GLU A 102 -3.05 -18.06 -16.69
CA GLU A 102 -2.63 -17.27 -15.53
C GLU A 102 -3.06 -15.81 -15.61
N MET A 103 -3.06 -15.23 -16.81
CA MET A 103 -3.67 -13.92 -17.04
C MET A 103 -5.17 -13.95 -16.75
N ASP A 104 -5.84 -15.05 -17.09
CA ASP A 104 -7.27 -15.21 -16.81
C ASP A 104 -7.54 -15.38 -15.31
N GLN A 105 -6.66 -16.06 -14.56
CA GLN A 105 -6.72 -16.10 -13.08
C GLN A 105 -6.57 -14.71 -12.44
N ALA A 106 -5.57 -13.92 -12.84
CA ALA A 106 -5.38 -12.57 -12.30
C ALA A 106 -6.58 -11.65 -12.60
N LYS A 107 -7.13 -11.73 -13.81
CA LYS A 107 -8.35 -11.00 -14.20
C LYS A 107 -9.57 -11.45 -13.39
N ALA A 108 -9.73 -12.77 -13.18
CA ALA A 108 -10.82 -13.31 -12.37
C ALA A 108 -10.74 -12.82 -10.91
N GLN A 109 -9.55 -12.82 -10.30
CA GLN A 109 -9.37 -12.26 -8.96
C GLN A 109 -9.65 -10.75 -8.91
N THR A 110 -9.22 -10.00 -9.92
CA THR A 110 -9.51 -8.57 -10.06
C THR A 110 -11.02 -8.31 -10.06
N PHE A 111 -11.79 -9.10 -10.81
CA PHE A 111 -13.25 -9.00 -10.81
C PHE A 111 -13.85 -9.34 -9.44
N GLN A 112 -13.40 -10.41 -8.79
CA GLN A 112 -13.89 -10.81 -7.48
C GLN A 112 -13.62 -9.77 -6.40
N ILE A 113 -12.50 -9.06 -6.49
CA ILE A 113 -12.17 -7.97 -5.57
C ILE A 113 -12.97 -6.73 -5.97
N PHE A 114 -12.74 -6.16 -7.16
CA PHE A 114 -13.27 -4.83 -7.49
C PHE A 114 -14.77 -4.83 -7.79
N GLY A 115 -15.33 -5.95 -8.28
CA GLY A 115 -16.68 -5.99 -8.85
C GLY A 115 -16.78 -5.33 -10.24
N LEU A 116 -15.64 -5.10 -10.91
CA LEU A 116 -15.56 -4.58 -12.27
C LEU A 116 -14.72 -5.52 -13.12
N GLU A 117 -15.09 -5.68 -14.39
CA GLU A 117 -14.25 -6.40 -15.34
C GLU A 117 -12.88 -5.72 -15.45
N ALA A 118 -11.82 -6.51 -15.57
CA ALA A 118 -10.48 -6.00 -15.77
C ALA A 118 -10.45 -5.09 -17.01
N GLY A 119 -10.16 -3.81 -16.78
CA GLY A 119 -10.14 -2.81 -17.84
C GLY A 119 -8.93 -2.97 -18.77
N LYS A 120 -8.95 -2.28 -19.92
CA LYS A 120 -7.78 -2.16 -20.81
C LYS A 120 -6.67 -1.26 -20.24
N ARG A 121 -6.93 -0.63 -19.08
CA ARG A 121 -6.04 0.24 -18.32
C ARG A 121 -6.32 0.06 -16.82
N ALA A 122 -5.41 0.57 -15.99
CA ALA A 122 -5.67 0.76 -14.56
C ALA A 122 -6.98 1.55 -14.37
N GLN A 123 -7.78 1.15 -13.40
CA GLN A 123 -9.02 1.83 -13.02
C GLN A 123 -8.72 2.95 -12.00
N ASN A 124 -9.61 3.93 -11.86
CA ASN A 124 -9.42 5.01 -10.90
C ASN A 124 -10.27 4.80 -9.62
N LEU A 125 -9.64 4.99 -8.47
CA LEU A 125 -10.30 4.97 -7.17
C LEU A 125 -10.34 6.40 -6.63
N VAL A 126 -11.54 6.99 -6.55
CA VAL A 126 -11.69 8.41 -6.21
C VAL A 126 -12.16 8.57 -4.78
N THR A 127 -11.41 9.33 -3.98
CA THR A 127 -11.79 9.66 -2.60
C THR A 127 -12.87 10.73 -2.57
N LEU A 128 -14.00 10.42 -1.92
CA LEU A 128 -15.10 11.36 -1.79
C LEU A 128 -14.86 12.40 -0.68
N PRO A 129 -15.11 13.70 -0.94
CA PRO A 129 -15.21 14.70 0.11
C PRO A 129 -16.56 14.65 0.82
N THR A 130 -16.66 15.28 1.99
CA THR A 130 -17.90 15.46 2.77
C THR A 130 -19.07 15.96 1.91
N GLU A 131 -18.79 16.82 0.93
CA GLU A 131 -19.77 17.40 0.00
C GLU A 131 -20.49 16.35 -0.84
N ALA A 132 -19.84 15.22 -1.16
CA ALA A 132 -20.46 14.12 -1.91
C ALA A 132 -21.63 13.46 -1.14
N GLY A 133 -21.68 13.61 0.19
CA GLY A 133 -22.81 13.17 1.00
C GLY A 133 -23.94 14.20 1.11
N ARG A 134 -23.71 15.45 0.68
CA ARG A 134 -24.68 16.55 0.76
C ARG A 134 -25.27 16.90 -0.59
N ASP A 135 -24.49 16.77 -1.66
CA ASP A 135 -24.88 17.09 -3.02
C ASP A 135 -24.81 15.84 -3.92
N PRO A 136 -25.97 15.29 -4.36
CA PRO A 136 -26.01 14.21 -5.34
C PRO A 136 -25.44 14.59 -6.71
N HIS A 137 -25.49 15.86 -7.11
CA HIS A 137 -24.96 16.32 -8.40
C HIS A 137 -23.43 16.18 -8.44
N TYR A 138 -22.75 16.50 -7.34
CA TYR A 138 -21.32 16.27 -7.19
C TYR A 138 -20.90 14.84 -7.56
N VAL A 139 -21.62 13.82 -7.07
CA VAL A 139 -21.31 12.41 -7.38
C VAL A 139 -21.64 12.06 -8.83
N SER A 140 -22.72 12.62 -9.39
CA SER A 140 -23.04 12.49 -10.81
C SER A 140 -21.89 13.01 -11.68
N ASP A 141 -21.32 14.16 -11.33
CA ASP A 141 -20.22 14.79 -12.06
C ASP A 141 -18.93 13.97 -11.98
N LEU A 142 -18.57 13.43 -10.81
CA LEU A 142 -17.45 12.49 -10.69
C LEU A 142 -17.64 11.25 -11.58
N SER A 143 -18.86 10.71 -11.58
CA SER A 143 -19.23 9.62 -12.48
C SER A 143 -19.12 10.03 -13.97
N GLN A 144 -19.44 11.28 -14.34
CA GLN A 144 -19.33 11.79 -15.72
C GLN A 144 -17.86 11.97 -16.12
N ALA A 145 -17.03 12.46 -15.19
CA ALA A 145 -15.59 12.60 -15.37
C ALA A 145 -14.89 11.24 -15.60
N GLY A 146 -15.55 10.15 -15.22
CA GLY A 146 -15.11 8.78 -15.49
C GLY A 146 -14.55 8.07 -14.27
N MET A 147 -15.08 8.36 -13.07
CA MET A 147 -14.82 7.58 -11.86
C MET A 147 -15.18 6.10 -12.09
N ASP A 148 -14.31 5.18 -11.70
CA ASP A 148 -14.51 3.73 -11.76
C ASP A 148 -15.03 3.25 -10.39
N LEU A 149 -14.25 3.48 -9.33
CA LEU A 149 -14.58 3.12 -7.94
C LEU A 149 -14.61 4.36 -7.04
N ALA A 150 -15.44 4.31 -6.00
CA ALA A 150 -15.51 5.35 -4.99
C ALA A 150 -14.86 4.89 -3.67
N ARG A 151 -14.02 5.75 -3.09
CA ARG A 151 -13.44 5.58 -1.76
C ARG A 151 -14.15 6.49 -0.75
N ILE A 152 -14.67 5.89 0.32
CA ILE A 152 -15.14 6.61 1.51
C ILE A 152 -14.08 6.45 2.59
N ASN A 153 -13.51 7.56 3.07
CA ASN A 153 -12.51 7.53 4.14
C ASN A 153 -13.20 7.67 5.49
N CYS A 154 -13.29 6.56 6.24
CA CYS A 154 -13.96 6.49 7.54
C CYS A 154 -13.12 7.07 8.69
N ALA A 155 -11.88 7.51 8.44
CA ALA A 155 -11.10 8.29 9.42
C ALA A 155 -11.59 9.75 9.56
N HIS A 156 -12.51 10.17 8.70
CA HIS A 156 -13.10 11.50 8.67
C HIS A 156 -14.61 11.41 8.55
N ASP A 157 -15.32 12.47 8.93
CA ASP A 157 -16.78 12.54 8.93
C ASP A 157 -17.41 11.50 9.90
N GLN A 158 -18.70 11.18 9.72
CA GLN A 158 -19.48 10.31 10.61
C GLN A 158 -20.41 9.39 9.80
N ALA A 159 -20.93 8.35 10.45
CA ALA A 159 -21.84 7.35 9.88
C ALA A 159 -22.90 7.91 8.93
N LYS A 160 -23.65 8.94 9.36
CA LYS A 160 -24.70 9.55 8.54
C LYS A 160 -24.16 10.12 7.22
N THR A 161 -22.98 10.73 7.25
CA THR A 161 -22.35 11.30 6.06
C THR A 161 -21.88 10.19 5.12
N TRP A 162 -21.24 9.13 5.64
CA TRP A 162 -20.79 8.00 4.83
C TRP A 162 -21.96 7.30 4.14
N GLN A 163 -23.05 7.06 4.86
CA GLN A 163 -24.27 6.46 4.31
C GLN A 163 -24.91 7.35 3.24
N ALA A 164 -24.89 8.68 3.43
CA ALA A 164 -25.39 9.61 2.42
C ALA A 164 -24.52 9.61 1.15
N MET A 165 -23.19 9.59 1.29
CA MET A 165 -22.27 9.42 0.15
C MET A 165 -22.59 8.14 -0.61
N ALA A 166 -22.72 7.02 0.09
CA ALA A 166 -23.00 5.72 -0.52
C ALA A 166 -24.32 5.71 -1.29
N LYS A 167 -25.39 6.28 -0.73
CA LYS A 167 -26.69 6.42 -1.41
C LYS A 167 -26.58 7.26 -2.68
N ASN A 168 -25.82 8.36 -2.65
CA ASN A 168 -25.61 9.20 -3.83
C ASN A 168 -24.81 8.47 -4.92
N ILE A 169 -23.81 7.67 -4.54
CA ILE A 169 -23.05 6.81 -5.48
C ILE A 169 -23.96 5.79 -6.16
N GLN A 170 -24.80 5.10 -5.40
CA GLN A 170 -25.75 4.12 -5.95
C GLN A 170 -26.76 4.80 -6.89
N ALA A 171 -27.26 6.00 -6.54
CA ALA A 171 -28.17 6.77 -7.38
C ALA A 171 -27.51 7.19 -8.71
N ALA A 172 -26.27 7.71 -8.64
CA ALA A 172 -25.50 8.09 -9.82
C ALA A 172 -25.23 6.89 -10.75
N GLY A 173 -24.93 5.72 -10.16
CA GLY A 173 -24.66 4.52 -10.95
C GLY A 173 -25.89 3.96 -11.69
N LYS A 174 -27.07 4.03 -11.07
CA LYS A 174 -28.35 3.66 -11.71
C LYS A 174 -28.67 4.55 -12.91
N ALA A 175 -28.42 5.86 -12.80
CA ALA A 175 -28.71 6.82 -13.87
C ALA A 175 -27.91 6.59 -15.16
N LYS A 176 -26.72 5.99 -15.07
CA LYS A 176 -25.82 5.77 -16.21
C LYS A 176 -25.60 4.31 -16.58
N VAL A 177 -26.31 3.39 -15.95
CA VAL A 177 -26.11 1.93 -16.13
C VAL A 177 -24.63 1.54 -15.90
N ARG A 178 -23.97 2.21 -14.95
CA ARG A 178 -22.58 1.96 -14.57
C ARG A 178 -22.47 1.91 -13.07
N GLN A 179 -22.13 0.75 -12.51
CA GLN A 179 -21.93 0.62 -11.08
C GLN A 179 -20.58 1.23 -10.67
N HIS A 180 -20.55 1.81 -9.48
CA HIS A 180 -19.34 2.35 -8.85
C HIS A 180 -19.15 1.64 -7.50
N PRO A 181 -18.35 0.57 -7.45
CA PRO A 181 -18.05 -0.13 -6.22
C PRO A 181 -17.50 0.82 -5.15
N ILE A 182 -17.94 0.61 -3.91
CA ILE A 182 -17.59 1.48 -2.78
C ILE A 182 -16.58 0.76 -1.90
N TYR A 183 -15.40 1.34 -1.75
CA TYR A 183 -14.38 0.88 -0.81
C TYR A 183 -14.30 1.81 0.39
N CYS A 184 -14.48 1.25 1.58
CA CYS A 184 -14.41 1.98 2.84
C CYS A 184 -13.02 1.84 3.46
N ASP A 185 -12.31 2.96 3.59
CA ASP A 185 -10.97 2.99 4.18
C ASP A 185 -11.08 3.24 5.69
N LEU A 186 -10.62 2.26 6.48
CA LEU A 186 -10.66 2.30 7.93
C LEU A 186 -9.40 2.97 8.48
N ALA A 187 -9.54 3.71 9.57
CA ALA A 187 -8.48 4.56 10.08
C ALA A 187 -7.31 3.75 10.63
N GLY A 188 -7.61 2.63 11.28
CA GLY A 188 -6.64 1.82 12.00
C GLY A 188 -5.95 2.57 13.15
N PRO A 189 -4.91 1.97 13.75
CA PRO A 189 -4.25 2.46 14.95
C PRO A 189 -3.26 3.61 14.70
N LYS A 190 -3.65 4.63 13.92
CA LYS A 190 -2.76 5.76 13.63
C LYS A 190 -2.46 6.57 14.90
N VAL A 191 -1.18 6.71 15.26
CA VAL A 191 -0.76 7.53 16.39
C VAL A 191 -1.00 9.00 16.06
N ARG A 192 -1.71 9.70 16.94
CA ARG A 192 -2.09 11.10 16.76
C ARG A 192 -1.79 11.92 18.00
N ILE A 193 -1.58 13.21 17.77
CA ILE A 193 -1.58 14.22 18.83
C ILE A 193 -3.03 14.44 19.27
N GLU A 194 -3.40 14.01 20.46
CA GLU A 194 -4.76 14.20 20.99
C GLU A 194 -4.93 15.57 21.64
N ALA A 195 -3.88 16.08 22.29
CA ALA A 195 -3.89 17.39 22.89
C ALA A 195 -2.54 18.10 22.75
N LEU A 196 -2.59 19.43 22.80
CA LEU A 196 -1.43 20.30 22.86
C LEU A 196 -1.48 21.07 24.18
N TYR A 197 -0.36 21.12 24.90
CA TYR A 197 -0.19 22.01 26.04
C TYR A 197 0.90 23.01 25.73
N THR A 198 0.51 24.29 25.67
CA THR A 198 1.40 25.41 25.36
C THR A 198 0.69 26.73 25.68
N GLU A 199 1.47 27.75 26.04
CA GLU A 199 0.97 29.14 26.15
C GLU A 199 0.92 29.84 24.79
N GLN A 200 1.52 29.25 23.75
CA GLN A 200 1.61 29.87 22.43
C GLN A 200 0.28 29.83 21.69
N GLN A 201 -0.11 30.98 21.13
CA GLN A 201 -1.20 31.02 20.16
C GLN A 201 -0.71 30.48 18.81
N ASN A 202 -1.25 29.36 18.35
CA ASN A 202 -0.86 28.69 17.10
C ASN A 202 0.62 28.23 17.08
N PRO A 203 1.02 27.29 17.96
CA PRO A 203 2.41 26.89 18.13
C PRO A 203 3.07 26.51 16.80
N ARG A 204 4.29 26.98 16.62
CA ARG A 204 5.14 26.67 15.47
C ARG A 204 6.48 26.18 15.97
N VAL A 205 7.01 25.20 15.25
CA VAL A 205 8.37 24.71 15.46
C VAL A 205 9.24 24.97 14.23
N PHE A 206 10.50 25.24 14.49
CA PHE A 206 11.59 25.48 13.56
C PHE A 206 12.71 24.44 13.78
N ALA A 207 13.70 24.42 12.90
CA ALA A 207 14.88 23.59 13.11
C ALA A 207 15.58 23.98 14.43
N SER A 208 16.09 22.99 15.14
CA SER A 208 16.70 23.08 16.48
C SER A 208 15.74 23.46 17.63
N ASP A 209 14.44 23.62 17.37
CA ASP A 209 13.46 23.71 18.46
C ASP A 209 13.29 22.34 19.13
N THR A 210 13.02 22.36 20.44
CA THR A 210 12.69 21.16 21.21
C THR A 210 11.23 21.18 21.67
N PHE A 211 10.63 20.00 21.80
CA PHE A 211 9.31 19.82 22.39
C PHE A 211 9.19 18.46 23.10
N PHE A 212 8.19 18.32 23.96
CA PHE A 212 7.96 17.08 24.71
C PHE A 212 6.82 16.27 24.09
N ILE A 213 6.99 14.97 23.92
CA ILE A 213 5.89 14.04 23.60
C ILE A 213 5.58 13.24 24.86
N SER A 214 4.37 13.42 25.40
CA SER A 214 3.92 12.79 26.63
C SER A 214 2.82 11.76 26.38
N HIS A 215 2.80 10.72 27.21
CA HIS A 215 1.71 9.74 27.26
C HIS A 215 0.85 9.78 28.52
N VAL A 216 1.09 10.74 29.41
CA VAL A 216 0.34 10.89 30.67
C VAL A 216 -0.52 12.15 30.65
N LYS A 217 -1.66 12.06 31.35
CA LYS A 217 -2.55 13.19 31.61
C LYS A 217 -3.22 13.02 32.98
N PRO A 218 -3.22 14.05 33.86
CA PRO A 218 -2.54 15.35 33.69
C PRO A 218 -1.01 15.19 33.75
N LEU A 219 -0.29 16.11 33.11
CA LEU A 219 1.16 16.19 33.18
C LEU A 219 1.53 17.24 34.23
N GLU A 220 2.35 16.87 35.21
CA GLU A 220 2.78 17.76 36.30
C GLU A 220 4.03 18.57 35.92
N ASP A 221 4.92 17.98 35.12
CA ASP A 221 6.18 18.57 34.67
C ASP A 221 6.28 18.55 33.14
N PHE A 222 6.58 19.70 32.55
CA PHE A 222 6.65 19.92 31.10
C PHE A 222 8.06 19.64 30.55
N GLN A 223 8.99 19.16 31.38
CA GLN A 223 10.38 18.87 31.01
C GLN A 223 11.10 20.09 30.42
N ASP A 224 10.85 21.26 31.01
CA ASP A 224 11.33 22.57 30.54
C ASP A 224 10.92 22.92 29.08
N GLN A 225 9.88 22.27 28.54
CA GLN A 225 9.40 22.50 27.17
C GLN A 225 8.21 23.47 27.12
N ASN A 226 8.24 24.37 26.13
CA ASN A 226 7.14 25.32 25.86
C ASN A 226 5.97 24.70 25.07
N LEU A 227 6.17 23.49 24.56
CA LEU A 227 5.21 22.75 23.76
C LEU A 227 5.24 21.28 24.17
N VAL A 228 4.07 20.77 24.58
CA VAL A 228 3.86 19.35 24.86
C VAL A 228 2.80 18.80 23.91
N LEU A 229 3.14 17.68 23.27
CA LEU A 229 2.24 16.87 22.45
C LEU A 229 1.81 15.67 23.26
N TYR A 230 0.51 15.51 23.50
CA TYR A 230 -0.01 14.36 24.22
C TYR A 230 -0.57 13.29 23.27
N THR A 231 -0.23 12.03 23.54
CA THR A 231 -0.79 10.85 22.89
C THR A 231 -0.90 9.68 23.88
N PRO A 232 -2.01 8.93 23.95
CA PRO A 232 -2.19 7.88 24.97
C PRO A 232 -1.32 6.62 24.75
N GLN A 233 -0.39 6.66 23.80
CA GLN A 233 0.40 5.51 23.33
C GLN A 233 1.58 5.21 24.24
N LYS A 234 1.30 4.88 25.51
CA LYS A 234 2.31 4.63 26.54
C LYS A 234 3.43 3.69 26.08
N ASP A 235 3.06 2.47 25.67
CA ASP A 235 4.06 1.43 25.34
C ASP A 235 4.95 1.85 24.18
N LEU A 236 4.40 2.55 23.18
CA LEU A 236 5.17 3.09 22.07
C LEU A 236 6.13 4.18 22.55
N ILE A 237 5.64 5.19 23.25
CA ILE A 237 6.46 6.31 23.71
C ILE A 237 7.57 5.84 24.66
N GLN A 238 7.30 4.88 25.54
CA GLN A 238 8.31 4.29 26.44
C GLN A 238 9.31 3.38 25.72
N SER A 239 8.98 2.88 24.53
CA SER A 239 9.90 2.07 23.71
C SER A 239 10.89 2.89 22.86
N LEU A 240 10.68 4.21 22.76
CA LEU A 240 11.53 5.10 21.97
C LEU A 240 12.87 5.30 22.66
N GLU A 241 13.97 5.16 21.95
CA GLU A 241 15.35 5.36 22.42
C GLU A 241 15.93 6.70 21.93
N VAL A 242 16.95 7.22 22.61
CA VAL A 242 17.69 8.40 22.14
C VAL A 242 18.24 8.16 20.74
N GLY A 243 17.97 9.10 19.83
CA GLY A 243 18.31 9.01 18.41
C GLY A 243 17.19 8.41 17.53
N ASP A 244 16.11 7.89 18.11
CA ASP A 244 14.99 7.40 17.31
C ASP A 244 14.33 8.55 16.53
N PRO A 245 14.01 8.34 15.25
CA PRO A 245 13.36 9.34 14.42
C PRO A 245 11.89 9.55 14.83
N VAL A 246 11.46 10.80 14.74
CA VAL A 246 10.06 11.22 14.87
C VAL A 246 9.68 12.00 13.61
N VAL A 247 8.75 11.44 12.84
CA VAL A 247 8.29 12.03 11.58
C VAL A 247 6.86 12.51 11.75
N MET A 248 6.59 13.75 11.38
CA MET A 248 5.26 14.34 11.46
C MET A 248 4.88 15.02 10.14
N TYR A 249 3.58 15.16 9.90
CA TYR A 249 3.05 15.85 8.73
C TYR A 249 3.53 15.28 7.39
N ASP A 250 3.52 13.95 7.25
CA ASP A 250 3.88 13.25 6.01
C ASP A 250 5.33 13.59 5.54
N GLY A 251 6.25 13.77 6.49
CA GLY A 251 7.65 14.11 6.24
C GLY A 251 7.94 15.62 6.17
N ASP A 252 6.94 16.50 6.36
CA ASP A 252 7.18 17.96 6.41
C ASP A 252 7.96 18.41 7.66
N LEU A 253 7.99 17.59 8.72
CA LEU A 253 8.73 17.83 9.96
C LEU A 253 9.44 16.53 10.34
N LEU A 254 10.77 16.63 10.44
CA LEU A 254 11.67 15.57 10.87
C LEU A 254 12.33 15.99 12.17
N ALA A 255 12.39 15.07 13.10
CA ALA A 255 12.93 15.28 14.43
C ALA A 255 13.50 13.95 14.97
N HIS A 256 14.19 14.01 16.09
CA HIS A 256 14.69 12.82 16.77
C HIS A 256 14.60 12.96 18.30
N VAL A 257 14.54 11.82 18.99
CA VAL A 257 14.51 11.77 20.45
C VAL A 257 15.88 12.15 21.02
N THR A 258 15.91 13.09 21.97
CA THR A 258 17.14 13.53 22.63
C THR A 258 17.23 13.09 24.10
N SER A 259 16.10 12.91 24.79
CA SER A 259 16.05 12.35 26.14
C SER A 259 14.78 11.56 26.41
N GLN A 260 14.88 10.61 27.33
CA GLN A 260 13.77 9.78 27.82
C GLN A 260 13.41 10.17 29.26
N HIS A 261 12.12 10.16 29.55
CA HIS A 261 11.54 10.42 30.87
C HIS A 261 10.46 9.36 31.15
N GLU A 262 10.03 9.23 32.40
CA GLU A 262 8.99 8.24 32.75
C GLU A 262 7.68 8.54 32.02
N GLU A 263 7.38 9.82 31.83
CA GLU A 263 6.14 10.39 31.27
C GLU A 263 6.17 10.57 29.74
N GLY A 264 7.32 10.42 29.10
CA GLY A 264 7.49 10.80 27.70
C GLY A 264 8.94 10.95 27.22
N VAL A 265 9.10 11.61 26.09
CA VAL A 265 10.41 11.88 25.47
C VAL A 265 10.55 13.34 25.04
N VAL A 266 11.75 13.90 25.19
CA VAL A 266 12.08 15.19 24.56
C VAL A 266 12.59 14.91 23.15
N VAL A 267 12.15 15.76 22.22
CA VAL A 267 12.41 15.63 20.80
C VAL A 267 12.98 16.94 20.28
N GLU A 268 14.05 16.86 19.48
CA GLU A 268 14.66 18.01 18.79
C GLU A 268 14.35 17.95 17.29
N VAL A 269 13.95 19.09 16.73
CA VAL A 269 13.59 19.20 15.31
C VAL A 269 14.83 19.33 14.43
N ASP A 270 15.03 18.35 13.55
CA ASP A 270 16.12 18.38 12.57
C ASP A 270 15.80 19.32 11.40
N ARG A 271 14.60 19.18 10.84
CA ARG A 271 14.22 19.87 9.60
C ARG A 271 12.73 20.10 9.52
N VAL A 272 12.39 21.26 8.94
CA VAL A 272 11.03 21.63 8.58
C VAL A 272 10.99 22.06 7.13
N ARG A 273 10.05 21.53 6.34
CA ARG A 273 9.92 21.87 4.91
C ARG A 273 9.57 23.35 4.69
N LYS A 274 8.78 23.95 5.58
CA LYS A 274 8.28 25.32 5.45
C LYS A 274 9.23 26.31 6.11
N ALA A 275 9.76 27.27 5.35
CA ALA A 275 10.65 28.31 5.86
C ALA A 275 10.05 29.14 7.03
N LYS A 276 8.71 29.27 7.08
CA LYS A 276 7.99 29.95 8.17
C LYS A 276 7.70 29.07 9.41
N GLY A 277 8.40 27.95 9.54
CA GLY A 277 8.14 26.93 10.55
C GLY A 277 6.88 26.10 10.29
N GLN A 278 6.75 24.99 11.00
CA GLN A 278 5.62 24.08 10.90
C GLN A 278 4.63 24.38 12.03
N LYS A 279 3.39 24.70 11.65
CA LYS A 279 2.32 24.90 12.64
C LYS A 279 1.88 23.55 13.19
N ILE A 280 1.99 23.40 14.51
CA ILE A 280 1.54 22.19 15.21
C ILE A 280 0.03 22.27 15.50
N LYS A 281 -0.67 21.15 15.32
CA LYS A 281 -2.13 21.04 15.50
C LYS A 281 -2.45 19.68 16.10
N ALA A 282 -3.38 19.67 17.06
CA ALA A 282 -4.03 18.44 17.50
C ALA A 282 -4.66 17.70 16.30
N THR A 283 -4.94 16.41 16.47
CA THR A 283 -5.44 15.42 15.49
C THR A 283 -4.44 15.03 14.39
N LYS A 284 -3.24 15.62 14.37
CA LYS A 284 -2.22 15.29 13.38
C LYS A 284 -1.48 14.01 13.77
N GLY A 285 -1.16 13.22 12.75
CA GLY A 285 -0.47 11.95 12.90
C GLY A 285 1.00 12.16 13.25
N MET A 286 1.55 11.20 13.99
CA MET A 286 2.97 11.06 14.29
C MET A 286 3.39 9.65 13.84
N ASN A 287 4.56 9.57 13.22
CA ASN A 287 5.20 8.34 12.79
C ASN A 287 6.51 8.18 13.57
N PHE A 288 6.81 6.95 13.95
CA PHE A 288 8.00 6.60 14.73
C PHE A 288 8.72 5.49 13.97
N PRO A 289 9.49 5.84 12.91
CA PRO A 289 10.04 4.85 12.00
C PRO A 289 10.85 3.76 12.71
N GLY A 290 10.52 2.50 12.41
CA GLY A 290 11.16 1.34 13.02
C GLY A 290 10.63 0.99 14.42
N ARG A 291 9.60 1.68 14.92
CA ARG A 291 8.94 1.39 16.20
C ARG A 291 7.44 1.17 15.97
N ASP A 292 6.99 -0.05 16.20
CA ASP A 292 5.58 -0.37 16.08
C ASP A 292 4.81 -0.01 17.36
N SER A 293 3.62 0.55 17.17
CA SER A 293 2.61 0.56 18.23
C SER A 293 2.16 -0.87 18.55
N GLN A 294 1.85 -1.18 19.80
CA GLN A 294 1.20 -2.45 20.18
C GLN A 294 -0.33 -2.39 20.11
N LEU A 295 -0.88 -1.33 19.51
CA LEU A 295 -2.33 -1.20 19.38
C LEU A 295 -2.95 -2.34 18.55
N PRO A 296 -4.18 -2.75 18.90
CA PRO A 296 -5.01 -3.57 18.03
C PRO A 296 -5.14 -2.94 16.63
N ILE A 297 -5.12 -3.79 15.59
CA ILE A 297 -5.26 -3.34 14.20
C ILE A 297 -6.59 -2.64 13.92
N LEU A 298 -7.63 -2.98 14.69
CA LEU A 298 -8.95 -2.38 14.58
C LEU A 298 -9.29 -1.65 15.86
N THR A 299 -9.63 -0.37 15.71
CA THR A 299 -10.13 0.45 16.83
C THR A 299 -11.64 0.26 16.99
N PRO A 300 -12.22 0.57 18.16
CA PRO A 300 -13.68 0.59 18.32
C PRO A 300 -14.39 1.48 17.30
N ALA A 301 -13.74 2.57 16.86
CA ALA A 301 -14.26 3.45 15.82
C ALA A 301 -14.27 2.77 14.44
N ASP A 302 -13.29 1.93 14.14
CA ASP A 302 -13.25 1.15 12.90
C ASP A 302 -14.38 0.12 12.88
N CYS A 303 -14.60 -0.61 13.97
CA CYS A 303 -15.70 -1.58 14.09
C CYS A 303 -17.07 -0.90 13.90
N GLN A 304 -17.28 0.26 14.53
CA GLN A 304 -18.50 1.06 14.34
C GLN A 304 -18.65 1.59 12.91
N ALA A 305 -17.54 1.98 12.27
CA ALA A 305 -17.56 2.42 10.89
C ALA A 305 -17.93 1.29 9.95
N MET A 306 -17.39 0.08 10.15
CA MET A 306 -17.75 -1.12 9.38
C MET A 306 -19.24 -1.40 9.49
N GLU A 307 -19.79 -1.43 10.71
CA GLU A 307 -21.22 -1.65 10.94
C GLU A 307 -22.09 -0.59 10.24
N ALA A 308 -21.68 0.67 10.27
CA ALA A 308 -22.44 1.77 9.67
C ALA A 308 -22.53 1.70 8.13
N VAL A 309 -21.54 1.09 7.46
CA VAL A 309 -21.41 1.08 5.99
C VAL A 309 -21.56 -0.29 5.36
N LYS A 310 -21.74 -1.36 6.16
CA LYS A 310 -21.70 -2.75 5.69
C LYS A 310 -22.64 -3.08 4.53
N ASP A 311 -23.83 -2.47 4.52
CA ASP A 311 -24.86 -2.67 3.48
C ASP A 311 -24.52 -1.98 2.15
N PHE A 312 -23.50 -1.12 2.15
CA PHE A 312 -23.09 -0.33 0.99
C PHE A 312 -21.68 -0.68 0.50
N ALA A 313 -20.81 -1.13 1.40
CA ALA A 313 -19.42 -1.41 1.11
C ALA A 313 -19.30 -2.63 0.18
N ARG A 314 -18.62 -2.45 -0.95
CA ARG A 314 -18.11 -3.57 -1.74
C ARG A 314 -16.94 -4.24 -1.02
N GLY A 315 -16.10 -3.44 -0.36
CA GLY A 315 -14.88 -3.89 0.28
C GLY A 315 -14.29 -2.86 1.24
N TYR A 316 -13.26 -3.27 1.96
CA TYR A 316 -12.58 -2.45 2.96
C TYR A 316 -11.10 -2.26 2.65
N ASN A 317 -10.53 -1.13 3.06
CA ASN A 317 -9.08 -0.95 3.11
C ASN A 317 -8.67 -0.86 4.58
N PHE A 318 -7.81 -1.77 5.03
CA PHE A 318 -7.33 -1.82 6.41
C PHE A 318 -5.96 -1.15 6.52
N SER A 319 -5.89 -0.11 7.36
CA SER A 319 -4.67 0.67 7.60
C SER A 319 -3.75 0.03 8.63
N PHE A 320 -2.44 0.25 8.52
CA PHE A 320 -1.39 -0.14 9.45
C PHE A 320 -1.33 -1.63 9.77
N VAL A 321 -1.65 -2.48 8.79
CA VAL A 321 -1.41 -3.93 8.88
C VAL A 321 0.08 -4.17 9.01
N ARG A 322 0.54 -4.97 9.97
CA ARG A 322 1.97 -5.26 10.22
C ARG A 322 2.29 -6.74 10.10
N GLN A 323 1.40 -7.61 10.55
CA GLN A 323 1.70 -9.03 10.75
C GLN A 323 0.49 -9.95 10.51
N VAL A 324 0.73 -11.26 10.50
CA VAL A 324 -0.30 -12.30 10.30
C VAL A 324 -1.43 -12.19 11.33
N ALA A 325 -1.11 -11.88 12.59
CA ALA A 325 -2.11 -11.71 13.65
C ALA A 325 -3.10 -10.56 13.35
N ASP A 326 -2.66 -9.50 12.66
CA ASP A 326 -3.54 -8.41 12.25
C ASP A 326 -4.56 -8.91 11.22
N ILE A 327 -4.17 -9.77 10.29
CA ILE A 327 -5.09 -10.39 9.32
C ILE A 327 -6.11 -11.28 10.00
N VAL A 328 -5.69 -12.08 10.99
CA VAL A 328 -6.59 -12.92 11.77
C VAL A 328 -7.64 -12.06 12.49
N ALA A 329 -7.23 -10.96 13.10
CA ALA A 329 -8.14 -10.01 13.74
C ALA A 329 -9.10 -9.34 12.74
N ILE A 330 -8.61 -8.96 11.56
CA ILE A 330 -9.45 -8.42 10.47
C ILE A 330 -10.52 -9.43 10.05
N LYS A 331 -10.15 -10.69 9.83
CA LYS A 331 -11.10 -11.75 9.44
C LYS A 331 -12.11 -12.05 10.54
N ALA A 332 -11.70 -12.02 11.81
CA ALA A 332 -12.62 -12.17 12.92
C ALA A 332 -13.66 -11.02 12.95
N GLN A 333 -13.23 -9.79 12.69
CA GLN A 333 -14.17 -8.66 12.59
C GLN A 333 -15.12 -8.78 11.39
N LEU A 334 -14.63 -9.27 10.25
CA LEU A 334 -15.50 -9.56 9.10
C LEU A 334 -16.53 -10.63 9.47
N ALA A 335 -16.13 -11.69 10.19
CA ALA A 335 -17.04 -12.73 10.64
C ALA A 335 -18.11 -12.18 11.62
N GLU A 336 -17.73 -11.30 12.53
CA GLU A 336 -18.69 -10.62 13.42
C GLU A 336 -19.70 -9.76 12.64
N ALA A 337 -19.25 -9.05 11.60
CA ALA A 337 -20.10 -8.14 10.83
C ALA A 337 -20.97 -8.84 9.77
N TYR A 338 -20.50 -9.97 9.21
CA TYR A 338 -21.09 -10.63 8.03
C TYR A 338 -21.47 -12.11 8.25
N GLY A 339 -21.19 -12.69 9.43
CA GLY A 339 -21.42 -14.11 9.74
C GLY A 339 -20.17 -14.97 9.50
N GLU A 340 -20.19 -16.26 9.82
CA GLU A 340 -18.99 -17.13 9.71
C GLU A 340 -18.65 -17.58 8.27
N GLU A 341 -19.59 -17.42 7.34
CA GLU A 341 -19.45 -17.87 5.95
C GLU A 341 -18.59 -16.91 5.13
N THR A 342 -17.32 -17.27 4.90
CA THR A 342 -16.34 -16.42 4.23
C THR A 342 -16.70 -16.02 2.80
N ASP A 343 -17.52 -16.81 2.10
CA ASP A 343 -17.96 -16.50 0.73
C ASP A 343 -18.88 -15.27 0.68
N GLN A 344 -19.50 -14.91 1.81
CA GLN A 344 -20.32 -13.70 1.95
C GLN A 344 -19.51 -12.49 2.40
N HIS A 345 -18.25 -12.68 2.81
CA HIS A 345 -17.41 -11.59 3.28
C HIS A 345 -16.99 -10.70 2.13
N PRO A 346 -16.97 -9.37 2.35
CA PRO A 346 -16.46 -8.47 1.34
C PRO A 346 -14.94 -8.63 1.17
N PRO A 347 -14.41 -8.49 -0.06
CA PRO A 347 -12.98 -8.43 -0.30
C PRO A 347 -12.35 -7.23 0.41
N PHE A 348 -11.04 -7.28 0.63
CA PHE A 348 -10.34 -6.18 1.27
C PHE A 348 -8.95 -5.93 0.70
N PHE A 349 -8.40 -4.75 1.00
CA PHE A 349 -7.01 -4.43 0.76
C PHE A 349 -6.27 -4.24 2.07
N ILE A 350 -5.06 -4.78 2.13
CA ILE A 350 -4.10 -4.44 3.17
C ILE A 350 -3.28 -3.24 2.72
N LYS A 351 -3.17 -2.22 3.56
CA LYS A 351 -2.37 -1.04 3.25
C LYS A 351 -0.94 -1.26 3.72
N ILE A 352 0.01 -1.15 2.79
CA ILE A 352 1.44 -1.24 3.06
C ILE A 352 1.90 0.16 3.48
N GLU A 353 2.02 0.38 4.79
CA GLU A 353 2.24 1.69 5.40
C GLU A 353 3.47 1.74 6.32
N THR A 354 3.96 0.60 6.80
CA THR A 354 5.05 0.55 7.80
C THR A 354 6.25 -0.25 7.33
N GLN A 355 7.36 -0.14 8.05
CA GLN A 355 8.51 -1.03 7.84
C GLN A 355 8.16 -2.49 8.17
N SER A 356 7.44 -2.73 9.26
CA SER A 356 7.19 -4.08 9.79
C SER A 356 6.33 -4.96 8.88
N ILE A 357 5.43 -4.36 8.10
CA ILE A 357 4.68 -5.10 7.09
C ILE A 357 5.57 -5.60 5.94
N LEU A 358 6.65 -4.89 5.61
CA LEU A 358 7.57 -5.32 4.57
C LEU A 358 8.32 -6.58 5.00
N GLU A 359 8.70 -6.66 6.27
CA GLU A 359 9.39 -7.81 6.86
C GLU A 359 8.50 -9.06 6.89
N ASN A 360 7.19 -8.87 7.08
CA ASN A 360 6.20 -9.94 7.19
C ASN A 360 5.35 -10.15 5.93
N LEU A 361 5.72 -9.50 4.82
CA LEU A 361 4.82 -9.33 3.67
C LEU A 361 4.33 -10.66 3.09
N PHE A 362 5.22 -11.63 2.87
CA PHE A 362 4.83 -12.90 2.22
C PHE A 362 3.84 -13.72 3.08
N PRO A 363 4.12 -14.03 4.36
CA PRO A 363 3.13 -14.67 5.23
C PRO A 363 1.81 -13.90 5.33
N VAL A 364 1.86 -12.56 5.41
CA VAL A 364 0.66 -11.72 5.50
C VAL A 364 -0.20 -11.82 4.23
N LEU A 365 0.41 -11.75 3.04
CA LEU A 365 -0.31 -11.88 1.78
C LEU A 365 -0.99 -13.24 1.62
N VAL A 366 -0.30 -14.30 2.04
CA VAL A 366 -0.83 -15.67 2.00
C VAL A 366 -1.96 -15.84 3.00
N GLU A 367 -1.80 -15.34 4.22
CA GLU A 367 -2.87 -15.37 5.20
C GLU A 367 -4.07 -14.56 4.73
N ALA A 368 -3.88 -13.33 4.23
CA ALA A 368 -4.96 -12.48 3.73
C ALA A 368 -5.78 -13.17 2.63
N ASN A 369 -5.11 -13.95 1.78
CA ASN A 369 -5.76 -14.68 0.68
C ASN A 369 -6.09 -16.15 1.00
N ARG A 370 -5.90 -16.61 2.24
CA ARG A 370 -6.13 -18.02 2.61
C ARG A 370 -7.57 -18.47 2.37
N ASN A 371 -8.54 -17.65 2.76
CA ASN A 371 -9.98 -17.92 2.63
C ASN A 371 -10.79 -16.66 2.29
N HIS A 372 -10.12 -15.59 1.87
CA HIS A 372 -10.73 -14.34 1.44
C HIS A 372 -10.06 -13.86 0.15
N TYR A 373 -10.72 -12.95 -0.55
CA TYR A 373 -10.11 -12.22 -1.65
C TYR A 373 -9.47 -10.94 -1.11
N ALA A 374 -8.13 -10.85 -1.17
CA ALA A 374 -7.41 -9.69 -0.67
C ALA A 374 -6.39 -9.15 -1.67
N GLY A 375 -6.34 -7.83 -1.82
CA GLY A 375 -5.33 -7.10 -2.59
C GLY A 375 -4.38 -6.32 -1.69
N LEU A 376 -3.45 -5.59 -2.31
CA LEU A 376 -2.53 -4.69 -1.60
C LEU A 376 -2.70 -3.23 -2.04
N MET A 377 -2.57 -2.31 -1.11
CA MET A 377 -2.54 -0.87 -1.39
C MET A 377 -1.19 -0.30 -0.97
N ILE A 378 -0.45 0.27 -1.92
CA ILE A 378 0.81 0.96 -1.65
C ILE A 378 0.47 2.37 -1.16
N ALA A 379 0.39 2.54 0.16
CA ALA A 379 0.02 3.79 0.80
C ALA A 379 1.28 4.66 1.06
N ARG A 380 1.78 5.25 -0.03
CA ARG A 380 3.09 5.91 -0.11
C ARG A 380 3.29 7.07 0.88
N GLY A 381 2.24 7.78 1.31
CA GLY A 381 2.36 8.88 2.25
C GLY A 381 2.89 8.43 3.61
N ASP A 382 2.19 7.48 4.25
CA ASP A 382 2.62 6.88 5.51
C ASP A 382 3.88 6.03 5.32
N LEU A 383 3.98 5.28 4.20
CA LEU A 383 5.18 4.49 3.91
C LEU A 383 6.44 5.36 3.70
N ALA A 384 6.30 6.55 3.10
CA ALA A 384 7.41 7.50 2.99
C ALA A 384 7.87 7.98 4.37
N ALA A 385 6.93 8.25 5.27
CA ALA A 385 7.24 8.67 6.63
C ALA A 385 8.04 7.61 7.40
N GLU A 386 7.85 6.32 7.07
CA GLU A 386 8.51 5.18 7.69
C GLU A 386 9.86 4.80 7.03
N LEU A 387 9.98 4.97 5.72
CA LEU A 387 11.16 4.49 4.97
C LEU A 387 12.13 5.59 4.52
N GLY A 388 11.69 6.87 4.52
CA GLY A 388 12.37 7.93 3.79
C GLY A 388 12.14 7.85 2.27
N PHE A 389 12.50 8.90 1.54
CA PHE A 389 12.21 9.00 0.10
C PHE A 389 13.08 8.08 -0.76
N LEU A 390 14.35 7.87 -0.38
CA LEU A 390 15.27 7.04 -1.16
C LEU A 390 14.78 5.60 -1.23
N ARG A 391 14.44 5.03 -0.07
CA ARG A 391 14.02 3.63 0.04
C ARG A 391 12.61 3.41 -0.53
N LEU A 392 11.68 4.35 -0.31
CA LEU A 392 10.34 4.32 -0.90
C LEU A 392 10.36 4.11 -2.42
N ALA A 393 11.22 4.86 -3.13
CA ALA A 393 11.31 4.79 -4.59
C ALA A 393 11.62 3.38 -5.11
N SER A 394 12.41 2.60 -4.36
CA SER A 394 12.74 1.22 -4.72
C SER A 394 11.70 0.21 -4.23
N VAL A 395 11.16 0.42 -3.03
CA VAL A 395 10.19 -0.51 -2.40
C VAL A 395 8.87 -0.54 -3.16
N GLN A 396 8.39 0.60 -3.68
CA GLN A 396 7.16 0.62 -4.48
C GLN A 396 7.24 -0.28 -5.73
N GLU A 397 8.41 -0.37 -6.38
CA GLU A 397 8.63 -1.25 -7.53
C GLU A 397 8.61 -2.72 -7.12
N ASP A 398 9.24 -3.04 -5.98
CA ASP A 398 9.23 -4.38 -5.41
C ASP A 398 7.81 -4.81 -5.02
N LEU A 399 7.00 -3.91 -4.44
CA LEU A 399 5.60 -4.18 -4.07
C LEU A 399 4.72 -4.47 -5.30
N VAL A 400 4.90 -3.75 -6.40
CA VAL A 400 4.18 -4.04 -7.66
C VAL A 400 4.60 -5.41 -8.22
N ALA A 401 5.88 -5.75 -8.20
CA ALA A 401 6.36 -7.05 -8.66
C ALA A 401 5.87 -8.20 -7.76
N ILE A 402 5.81 -7.99 -6.45
CA ILE A 402 5.25 -8.95 -5.48
C ILE A 402 3.75 -9.15 -5.72
N ALA A 403 2.99 -8.08 -5.97
CA ALA A 403 1.56 -8.17 -6.31
C ALA A 403 1.34 -9.08 -7.53
N ARG A 404 2.15 -8.88 -8.58
CA ARG A 404 2.11 -9.70 -9.81
C ARG A 404 2.50 -11.14 -9.56
N ALA A 405 3.52 -11.39 -8.74
CA ALA A 405 3.90 -12.75 -8.36
C ALA A 405 2.79 -13.47 -7.59
N ALA A 406 2.11 -12.75 -6.69
CA ALA A 406 0.95 -13.23 -5.97
C ALA A 406 -0.34 -13.22 -6.81
N ARG A 407 -0.33 -12.65 -8.02
CA ARG A 407 -1.49 -12.46 -8.92
C ARG A 407 -2.68 -11.78 -8.23
N ILE A 408 -2.40 -10.93 -7.26
CA ILE A 408 -3.41 -10.14 -6.54
C ILE A 408 -3.41 -8.71 -7.04
N PRO A 409 -4.55 -8.01 -6.95
CA PRO A 409 -4.63 -6.63 -7.38
C PRO A 409 -3.85 -5.68 -6.47
N VAL A 410 -3.27 -4.65 -7.07
CA VAL A 410 -2.53 -3.58 -6.39
C VAL A 410 -3.13 -2.20 -6.65
N ILE A 411 -3.26 -1.41 -5.58
CA ILE A 411 -3.63 0.01 -5.63
C ILE A 411 -2.37 0.85 -5.46
N TRP A 412 -2.12 1.75 -6.43
CA TRP A 412 -1.13 2.81 -6.31
C TRP A 412 -1.79 4.03 -5.63
N ALA A 413 -1.43 4.29 -4.38
CA ALA A 413 -2.15 5.24 -3.54
C ALA A 413 -1.29 6.38 -2.99
N THR A 414 -2.00 7.45 -2.62
CA THR A 414 -1.53 8.71 -2.03
C THR A 414 -0.63 9.54 -2.95
N GLN A 415 -0.74 10.86 -2.89
CA GLN A 415 0.08 11.81 -3.65
C GLN A 415 0.10 11.64 -5.18
N VAL A 416 -0.82 10.86 -5.76
CA VAL A 416 -1.02 10.82 -7.22
C VAL A 416 -1.74 12.08 -7.64
N MET A 417 -1.13 12.90 -8.50
CA MET A 417 -1.73 14.12 -9.03
C MET A 417 -2.26 15.06 -7.93
N GLU A 418 -1.60 15.11 -6.78
CA GLU A 418 -2.02 15.86 -5.60
C GLU A 418 -2.12 17.38 -5.88
N ASN A 419 -1.14 17.95 -6.57
CA ASN A 419 -1.11 19.34 -7.00
C ASN A 419 -2.16 19.61 -8.07
N MET A 420 -2.38 18.69 -9.01
CA MET A 420 -3.45 18.80 -10.00
C MET A 420 -4.82 18.89 -9.32
N VAL A 421 -5.12 17.94 -8.42
CA VAL A 421 -6.42 17.88 -7.73
C VAL A 421 -6.62 19.09 -6.80
N LYS A 422 -5.54 19.67 -6.25
CA LYS A 422 -5.61 20.85 -5.37
C LYS A 422 -5.63 22.19 -6.09
N THR A 423 -4.87 22.34 -7.18
CA THR A 423 -4.56 23.64 -7.81
C THR A 423 -4.98 23.73 -9.27
N GLY A 424 -5.42 22.62 -9.87
CA GLY A 424 -5.83 22.53 -11.27
C GLY A 424 -4.67 22.38 -12.25
N ILE A 425 -3.42 22.33 -11.78
CA ILE A 425 -2.23 22.24 -12.62
C ILE A 425 -1.37 21.07 -12.16
N PRO A 426 -1.10 20.05 -13.00
CA PRO A 426 -0.21 18.97 -12.65
C PRO A 426 1.25 19.41 -12.75
N THR A 427 2.10 18.81 -11.93
CA THR A 427 3.56 18.92 -12.08
C THR A 427 4.09 17.88 -13.06
N ARG A 428 5.28 18.09 -13.61
CA ARG A 428 5.95 17.09 -14.46
C ARG A 428 6.21 15.77 -13.72
N ALA A 429 6.54 15.86 -12.42
CA ALA A 429 6.77 14.68 -11.58
C ALA A 429 5.49 13.86 -11.41
N GLU A 430 4.33 14.50 -11.23
CA GLU A 430 3.05 13.81 -11.13
C GLU A 430 2.66 13.09 -12.42
N MET A 431 2.95 13.68 -13.59
CA MET A 431 2.69 13.01 -14.86
C MET A 431 3.55 11.75 -15.05
N ALA A 432 4.82 11.80 -14.64
CA ALA A 432 5.69 10.63 -14.63
C ALA A 432 5.21 9.57 -13.64
N ASP A 433 4.75 9.99 -12.45
CA ASP A 433 4.20 9.10 -11.43
C ASP A 433 2.95 8.36 -11.92
N VAL A 434 2.04 9.05 -12.60
CA VAL A 434 0.83 8.41 -13.19
C VAL A 434 1.20 7.34 -14.23
N MET A 435 2.24 7.58 -15.04
CA MET A 435 2.71 6.57 -15.99
C MET A 435 3.23 5.31 -15.28
N LEU A 436 3.90 5.46 -14.14
CA LEU A 436 4.33 4.33 -13.31
C LEU A 436 3.13 3.65 -12.65
N ALA A 437 2.18 4.43 -12.14
CA ALA A 437 0.95 3.96 -11.50
C ALA A 437 0.06 3.15 -12.45
N GLY A 438 0.11 3.44 -13.76
CA GLY A 438 -0.61 2.68 -14.77
C GLY A 438 -0.28 1.19 -14.83
N ARG A 439 0.84 0.77 -14.22
CA ARG A 439 1.26 -0.63 -14.07
C ARG A 439 0.47 -1.41 -13.00
N CYS A 440 -0.31 -0.70 -12.19
CA CYS A 440 -1.18 -1.25 -11.16
C CYS A 440 -2.61 -1.43 -11.67
N ASP A 441 -3.44 -2.14 -10.90
CA ASP A 441 -4.84 -2.38 -11.25
C ASP A 441 -5.72 -1.16 -10.95
N LEU A 442 -5.37 -0.43 -9.89
CA LEU A 442 -6.05 0.80 -9.47
C LEU A 442 -5.05 1.93 -9.19
N VAL A 443 -5.46 3.15 -9.54
CA VAL A 443 -4.77 4.39 -9.17
C VAL A 443 -5.71 5.25 -8.32
N MET A 444 -5.27 5.62 -7.11
CA MET A 444 -6.11 6.36 -6.17
C MET A 444 -5.88 7.88 -6.25
N LEU A 445 -6.96 8.64 -6.47
CA LEU A 445 -6.99 10.09 -6.32
C LEU A 445 -7.56 10.48 -4.96
N ASN A 446 -6.90 11.43 -4.30
CA ASN A 446 -7.41 12.09 -3.10
C ASN A 446 -8.47 13.14 -3.45
N LYS A 447 -9.15 13.70 -2.46
CA LYS A 447 -10.13 14.78 -2.64
C LYS A 447 -9.45 16.15 -2.86
N GLY A 448 -10.03 17.01 -3.69
CA GLY A 448 -9.62 18.40 -3.86
C GLY A 448 -10.51 19.16 -4.85
N GLY A 449 -10.29 20.47 -4.98
CA GLY A 449 -11.17 21.39 -5.72
C GLY A 449 -11.26 21.13 -7.22
N HIS A 450 -10.27 20.45 -7.80
CA HIS A 450 -10.18 20.15 -9.23
C HIS A 450 -10.22 18.64 -9.49
N ILE A 451 -10.97 17.89 -8.69
CA ILE A 451 -11.00 16.43 -8.78
C ILE A 451 -11.60 15.94 -10.10
N GLN A 452 -12.56 16.67 -10.68
CA GLN A 452 -13.20 16.27 -11.95
C GLN A 452 -12.18 16.32 -13.10
N GLU A 453 -11.44 17.43 -13.21
CA GLU A 453 -10.36 17.59 -14.19
C GLU A 453 -9.22 16.61 -13.90
N GLY A 454 -8.93 16.35 -12.62
CA GLY A 454 -7.97 15.34 -12.20
C GLY A 454 -8.33 13.93 -12.69
N ILE A 455 -9.58 13.50 -12.55
CA ILE A 455 -10.08 12.21 -13.05
C ILE A 455 -9.97 12.14 -14.57
N GLN A 456 -10.40 13.18 -15.28
CA GLN A 456 -10.35 13.22 -16.74
C GLN A 456 -8.91 13.11 -17.25
N LEU A 457 -8.00 13.89 -16.67
CA LEU A 457 -6.59 13.85 -17.03
C LEU A 457 -5.96 12.49 -16.69
N LEU A 458 -6.25 11.92 -15.51
CA LEU A 458 -5.79 10.59 -15.13
C LEU A 458 -6.23 9.55 -16.17
N ASN A 459 -7.50 9.56 -16.56
CA ASN A 459 -8.03 8.64 -17.57
C ASN A 459 -7.32 8.77 -18.91
N GLN A 460 -7.06 10.00 -19.38
CA GLN A 460 -6.33 10.24 -20.63
C GLN A 460 -4.91 9.68 -20.57
N VAL A 461 -4.20 9.90 -19.47
CA VAL A 461 -2.82 9.40 -19.31
C VAL A 461 -2.79 7.88 -19.22
N LEU A 462 -3.71 7.27 -18.47
CA LEU A 462 -3.79 5.81 -18.33
C LEU A 462 -4.19 5.14 -19.66
N ASP A 463 -5.05 5.78 -20.47
CA ASP A 463 -5.38 5.28 -21.80
C ASP A 463 -4.21 5.38 -22.77
N GLN A 464 -3.33 6.37 -22.60
CA GLN A 464 -2.10 6.48 -23.38
C GLN A 464 -1.03 5.49 -22.89
N SER A 465 -0.89 5.31 -21.57
CA SER A 465 0.16 4.51 -20.95
C SER A 465 0.14 3.05 -21.42
N ARG A 466 -1.05 2.52 -21.78
CA ARG A 466 -1.19 1.16 -22.35
C ARG A 466 -0.34 0.90 -23.60
N TYR A 467 0.01 1.95 -24.35
CA TYR A 467 0.83 1.84 -25.55
C TYR A 467 2.33 1.95 -25.29
N TYR A 468 2.69 2.52 -24.14
CA TYR A 468 4.07 2.86 -23.80
C TYR A 468 4.63 2.05 -22.65
N MET A 469 3.79 1.35 -21.88
CA MET A 469 4.23 0.55 -20.75
C MET A 469 5.11 -0.60 -21.24
N PRO A 470 6.44 -0.53 -21.01
CA PRO A 470 7.27 -1.70 -21.20
C PRO A 470 6.86 -2.71 -20.13
N THR A 471 6.99 -4.00 -20.41
CA THR A 471 7.13 -4.99 -19.34
C THR A 471 8.36 -4.57 -18.53
N SER A 472 8.15 -3.94 -17.37
CA SER A 472 9.24 -3.37 -16.58
C SER A 472 10.29 -4.46 -16.31
N PRO A 473 11.60 -4.19 -16.43
CA PRO A 473 12.59 -5.15 -16.00
C PRO A 473 12.34 -5.46 -14.53
N SER A 474 12.19 -6.74 -14.21
CA SER A 474 12.00 -7.19 -12.83
C SER A 474 13.24 -6.79 -12.02
N PRO A 475 13.11 -6.26 -10.80
CA PRO A 475 14.30 -5.98 -9.99
C PRO A 475 15.02 -7.30 -9.71
N LEU A 476 16.29 -7.41 -10.08
CA LEU A 476 17.06 -8.65 -10.03
C LEU A 476 18.03 -8.74 -8.85
N ARG A 477 18.00 -7.73 -7.99
CA ARG A 477 18.72 -7.72 -6.71
C ARG A 477 17.89 -8.42 -5.63
N PRO A 478 18.53 -8.87 -4.53
CA PRO A 478 17.81 -9.29 -3.34
C PRO A 478 16.79 -8.24 -2.88
N LEU A 479 15.65 -8.70 -2.38
CA LEU A 479 14.60 -7.82 -1.86
C LEU A 479 15.13 -6.98 -0.67
N GLY A 480 14.98 -5.66 -0.77
CA GLY A 480 15.38 -4.71 0.29
C GLY A 480 14.30 -4.49 1.34
N LEU A 481 13.55 -5.53 1.70
CA LEU A 481 12.42 -5.43 2.64
C LEU A 481 12.88 -5.40 4.10
N GLU A 482 14.09 -5.88 4.39
CA GLU A 482 14.71 -5.83 5.71
C GLU A 482 15.05 -4.39 6.14
N PRO A 483 15.02 -4.10 7.45
CA PRO A 483 15.22 -2.75 7.96
C PRO A 483 16.66 -2.28 7.74
N ASP A 484 16.83 -1.11 7.14
CA ASP A 484 18.10 -0.37 7.15
C ASP A 484 17.96 0.83 8.10
N LYS A 485 18.60 0.74 9.27
CA LYS A 485 18.57 1.79 10.29
C LYS A 485 19.18 3.12 9.82
N LYS A 486 19.97 3.12 8.73
CA LYS A 486 20.62 4.35 8.21
C LYS A 486 19.75 5.16 7.26
N ASP A 487 18.68 4.56 6.71
CA ASP A 487 17.91 5.17 5.63
C ASP A 487 16.60 5.84 6.07
N ALA A 488 16.11 5.56 7.29
CA ALA A 488 14.86 6.15 7.80
C ALA A 488 14.92 7.69 7.96
N THR A 489 16.09 8.30 7.82
CA THR A 489 16.32 9.76 7.85
C THR A 489 16.65 10.34 6.46
N SER A 490 16.61 9.54 5.38
CA SER A 490 16.96 9.93 4.00
C SER A 490 15.86 10.74 3.27
N PHE A 491 15.41 11.84 3.89
CA PHE A 491 14.36 12.76 3.39
C PHE A 491 14.87 14.06 2.75
#